data_AF-A0AAE1L021-F1
#
_entry.id   AF-A0AAE1L021-F1
#
_cell.length_a   1.000
_cell.length_b   1.000
_cell.length_c   1.000
_cell.angle_alpha   90.00
_cell.angle_beta   90.00
_cell.angle_gamma   90.00
#
_symmetry.space_group_name_H-M   'P 1'
#
loop_
_entity.id
_entity.type
_entity.pdbx_description
1 polymer ?
#
loop_
_entity_poly.entity_id
_entity_poly.type
_entity_poly.pdbx_seq_one_letter_code
_entity_poly.pdbx_strand_id
1 'polypeptide(L)'
;MTTEQILQYCSRRPSLPLTNPDLAFISARHTLNIDIAVGDPIPRTQHWPLIIDVRPVVRPYETHNKPRFNYRKANWEDFTSDLEIAITSIPAVAEEYDRFQALVWTTAKRNIPRRRRKTYIPGLTAPAKDLDKEYIQAFNEDPFAEDTLQLGEDL
;
A
#
# COMPACT_ATOMS: atom_id res chain seq x y z
N MET A 1 34.01 -2.97 -16.03
CA MET A 1 34.22 -1.98 -14.95
C MET A 1 33.00 -1.10 -14.89
N THR A 2 31.99 -1.48 -14.11
CA THR A 2 30.77 -0.70 -13.92
C THR A 2 31.02 0.31 -12.80
N THR A 3 30.90 1.59 -13.14
CA THR A 3 31.08 2.72 -12.23
C THR A 3 30.04 2.64 -11.11
N GLU A 4 30.46 2.24 -9.90
CA GLU A 4 29.61 2.32 -8.72
C GLU A 4 29.41 3.79 -8.36
N GLN A 5 28.24 4.33 -8.68
CA GLN A 5 27.82 5.63 -8.21
C GLN A 5 27.36 5.47 -6.76
N ILE A 6 28.22 5.91 -5.85
CA ILE A 6 27.97 5.97 -4.41
C ILE A 6 27.20 7.27 -4.15
N LEU A 7 25.94 7.17 -3.71
CA LEU A 7 25.18 8.33 -3.26
C LEU A 7 25.46 8.59 -1.79
N GLN A 8 26.09 9.73 -1.48
CA GLN A 8 26.28 10.20 -0.12
C GLN A 8 25.00 10.86 0.37
N TYR A 9 24.33 10.26 1.35
CA TYR A 9 23.18 10.87 2.00
C TYR A 9 23.64 11.72 3.20
N CYS A 10 23.48 13.03 3.12
CA CYS A 10 23.76 13.95 4.22
C CYS A 10 22.44 14.56 4.69
N SER A 11 21.86 14.00 5.75
CA SER A 11 20.58 14.44 6.31
C SER A 11 20.73 15.75 7.10
N ARG A 12 20.88 16.88 6.42
CA ARG A 12 20.81 18.20 7.08
C ARG A 12 19.35 18.55 7.40
N ARG A 13 18.94 18.38 8.66
CA ARG A 13 17.72 19.03 9.17
C ARG A 13 18.07 20.46 9.63
N PRO A 14 17.37 21.51 9.17
CA PRO A 14 17.75 22.90 9.45
C PRO A 14 17.65 23.33 10.94
N SER A 15 17.02 22.53 11.80
CA SER A 15 16.63 22.93 13.17
C SER A 15 17.36 22.20 14.30
N LEU A 16 18.39 21.40 14.01
CA LEU A 16 19.14 20.64 15.02
C LEU A 16 20.59 21.15 15.16
N PRO A 17 21.19 21.08 16.36
CA PRO A 17 22.59 21.44 16.55
C PRO A 17 23.49 20.60 15.64
N LEU A 18 24.63 21.19 15.27
CA LEU A 18 25.58 20.82 14.22
C LEU A 18 26.22 19.41 14.40
N THR A 19 25.44 18.34 14.44
CA THR A 19 25.95 16.97 14.50
C THR A 19 26.18 16.45 13.09
N ASN A 20 27.36 15.83 12.89
CA ASN A 20 27.72 15.19 11.62
C ASN A 20 27.02 13.82 11.61
N PRO A 21 26.02 13.59 10.74
CA PRO A 21 25.34 12.29 10.69
C PRO A 21 26.33 11.22 10.24
N ASP A 22 26.08 9.97 10.62
CA ASP A 22 26.86 8.84 10.12
C ASP A 22 26.81 8.77 8.59
N LEU A 23 27.93 8.37 8.00
CA LEU A 23 28.01 8.14 6.57
C LEU A 23 27.43 6.76 6.24
N ALA A 24 26.37 6.74 5.43
CA ALA A 24 25.90 5.55 4.76
C ALA A 24 26.17 5.64 3.26
N PHE A 25 26.61 4.52 2.71
CA PHE A 25 26.83 4.35 1.29
C PHE A 25 25.85 3.32 0.76
N ILE A 26 25.11 3.70 -0.28
CA ILE A 26 24.16 2.82 -0.96
C ILE A 26 24.62 2.70 -2.41
N SER A 27 24.68 1.46 -2.90
CA SER A 27 24.92 1.22 -4.32
C SER A 27 23.71 1.67 -5.13
N ALA A 28 23.92 2.18 -6.34
CA ALA A 28 22.84 2.64 -7.23
C ALA A 28 21.75 1.57 -7.49
N ARG A 29 22.08 0.28 -7.35
CA ARG A 29 21.13 -0.83 -7.50
C ARG A 29 20.12 -0.90 -6.37
N HIS A 30 20.48 -0.41 -5.19
CA HIS A 30 19.68 -0.53 -3.98
C HIS A 30 18.95 0.76 -3.54
N THR A 31 18.97 1.79 -4.38
CA THR A 31 18.36 3.09 -4.03
C THR A 31 16.84 3.03 -3.93
N LEU A 32 16.20 2.06 -4.58
CA LEU A 32 14.74 1.89 -4.58
C LEU A 32 14.23 1.03 -3.41
N ASN A 33 15.13 0.26 -2.79
CA ASN A 33 14.76 -0.74 -1.79
C ASN A 33 15.38 -0.44 -0.43
N ILE A 34 16.04 0.69 -0.25
CA ILE A 34 16.58 1.15 1.03
C ILE A 34 15.96 2.49 1.40
N ASP A 35 15.43 2.57 2.61
CA ASP A 35 15.00 3.83 3.22
C ASP A 35 15.97 4.20 4.35
N ILE A 36 16.39 5.47 4.39
CA ILE A 36 17.29 5.98 5.43
C ILE A 36 16.54 6.96 6.33
N ALA A 37 16.58 6.73 7.62
CA ALA A 37 16.06 7.63 8.64
C ALA A 37 17.13 7.96 9.69
N VAL A 38 17.02 9.13 10.32
CA VAL A 38 17.80 9.44 11.53
C VAL A 38 16.94 9.06 12.72
N GLY A 39 17.46 8.18 13.58
CA GLY A 39 16.81 7.75 14.81
C GLY A 39 16.94 8.76 15.95
N ASP A 40 16.39 8.39 17.10
CA ASP A 40 16.42 9.24 18.30
C ASP A 40 17.84 9.36 18.88
N PRO A 41 18.19 10.51 19.49
CA PRO A 41 19.52 10.73 20.05
C PRO A 41 19.80 9.74 21.18
N ILE A 42 20.99 9.15 21.16
CA ILE A 42 21.43 8.26 22.25
C ILE A 42 21.73 9.14 23.48
N PRO A 43 21.15 8.83 24.66
CA PRO A 43 21.34 9.63 25.86
C PRO A 43 22.83 9.86 26.16
N ARG A 44 23.18 11.11 26.50
CA ARG A 44 24.56 11.53 26.86
C ARG A 44 25.59 11.40 25.73
N THR A 45 25.16 11.33 24.48
CA THR A 45 26.04 11.40 23.30
C THR A 45 25.63 12.54 22.39
N GLN A 46 26.55 13.03 21.55
CA GLN A 46 26.23 13.91 20.43
C GLN A 46 25.83 13.12 19.17
N HIS A 47 25.69 11.80 19.29
CA HIS A 47 25.50 10.89 18.18
C HIS A 47 24.00 10.65 17.93
N TRP A 48 23.62 10.69 16.65
CA TRP A 48 22.28 10.40 16.18
C TRP A 48 22.37 9.20 15.26
N PRO A 49 21.80 8.04 15.64
CA PRO A 49 21.96 6.82 14.88
C PRO A 49 21.27 6.96 13.51
N LEU A 50 21.94 6.49 12.47
CA LEU A 50 21.33 6.35 11.16
C LEU A 50 20.66 4.96 11.06
N ILE A 51 19.36 4.93 10.85
CA ILE A 51 18.59 3.72 10.64
C ILE A 51 18.49 3.46 9.14
N ILE A 52 19.02 2.33 8.70
CA ILE A 52 18.93 1.85 7.32
C ILE A 52 17.91 0.72 7.30
N ASP A 53 16.79 0.97 6.63
CA ASP A 53 15.72 0.00 6.46
C ASP A 53 15.84 -0.63 5.07
N VAL A 54 16.29 -1.88 5.03
CA VAL A 54 16.42 -2.64 3.79
C VAL A 54 15.10 -3.37 3.54
N ARG A 55 14.44 -2.98 2.47
CA ARG A 55 13.14 -3.48 2.07
C ARG A 55 13.23 -4.30 0.79
N PRO A 56 12.25 -5.16 0.51
CA PRO A 56 12.14 -5.82 -0.79
C PRO A 56 11.97 -4.79 -1.92
N VAL A 57 12.63 -5.03 -3.06
CA VAL A 57 12.44 -4.24 -4.30
C VAL A 57 11.00 -4.40 -4.79
N VAL A 58 10.48 -5.61 -4.71
CA VAL A 58 9.12 -5.96 -5.08
C VAL A 58 8.21 -5.72 -3.89
N ARG A 59 7.31 -4.73 -4.01
CA ARG A 59 6.35 -4.42 -2.94
C ARG A 59 4.92 -4.61 -3.42
N PRO A 60 4.04 -5.18 -2.59
CA PRO A 60 2.62 -5.11 -2.85
C PRO A 60 2.20 -3.64 -2.92
N TYR A 61 1.49 -3.28 -3.99
CA TYR A 61 0.83 -2.00 -4.04
C TYR A 61 -0.33 -2.03 -3.04
N GLU A 62 -0.11 -1.43 -1.87
CA GLU A 62 -1.13 -1.30 -0.85
C GLU A 62 -2.23 -0.35 -1.35
N THR A 63 -3.32 -0.96 -1.80
CA THR A 63 -4.50 -0.17 -2.15
C THR A 63 -5.20 0.26 -0.87
N HIS A 64 -5.48 1.56 -0.75
CA HIS A 64 -6.35 2.09 0.30
C HIS A 64 -7.56 1.19 0.52
N ASN A 65 -7.79 0.77 1.76
CA ASN A 65 -8.87 -0.14 2.18
C ASN A 65 -10.24 0.57 2.19
N LYS A 66 -10.58 1.27 1.10
CA LYS A 66 -11.86 1.95 0.93
C LYS A 66 -12.71 1.13 -0.05
N PRO A 67 -13.92 0.69 0.36
CA PRO A 67 -14.84 0.01 -0.54
C PRO A 67 -15.28 0.95 -1.66
N ARG A 68 -15.24 0.47 -2.90
CA ARG A 68 -15.65 1.23 -4.09
C ARG A 68 -16.84 0.54 -4.74
N PHE A 69 -17.73 1.33 -5.33
CA PHE A 69 -18.83 0.79 -6.12
C PHE A 69 -18.29 0.06 -7.34
N ASN A 70 -18.81 -1.14 -7.57
CA ASN A 70 -18.51 -1.91 -8.76
C ASN A 70 -19.65 -1.79 -9.76
N TYR A 71 -19.63 -0.72 -10.54
CA TYR A 71 -20.67 -0.42 -11.55
C TYR A 71 -20.79 -1.50 -12.64
N ARG A 72 -19.74 -2.29 -12.87
CA ARG A 72 -19.78 -3.42 -13.81
C ARG A 72 -20.65 -4.59 -13.30
N LYS A 73 -20.85 -4.70 -11.98
CA LYS A 73 -21.68 -5.72 -11.35
C LYS A 73 -22.97 -5.15 -10.73
N ALA A 74 -23.31 -3.90 -11.06
CA ALA A 74 -24.54 -3.29 -10.58
C ALA A 74 -25.75 -3.99 -11.21
N ASN A 75 -26.78 -4.27 -10.41
CA ASN A 75 -28.10 -4.59 -10.95
C ASN A 75 -28.84 -3.27 -11.23
N TRP A 76 -28.75 -2.78 -12.46
CA TRP A 76 -29.35 -1.50 -12.86
C TRP A 76 -30.88 -1.58 -12.96
N GLU A 77 -31.43 -2.74 -13.26
CA GLU A 77 -32.88 -2.95 -13.36
C GLU A 77 -33.52 -2.79 -11.97
N ASP A 78 -33.04 -3.56 -10.99
CA ASP A 78 -33.51 -3.47 -9.61
C ASP A 78 -33.23 -2.07 -9.03
N PHE A 79 -32.06 -1.49 -9.31
CA PHE A 79 -31.74 -0.13 -8.87
C PHE A 79 -32.78 0.89 -9.35
N THR A 80 -33.18 0.82 -10.61
CA THR A 80 -34.11 1.78 -11.20
C THR A 80 -35.51 1.59 -10.62
N SER A 81 -36.01 0.35 -10.63
CA SER A 81 -37.32 -0.01 -10.07
C SER A 81 -37.45 0.41 -8.60
N ASP A 82 -36.45 0.08 -7.79
CA ASP A 82 -36.43 0.42 -6.37
C ASP A 82 -36.37 1.93 -6.12
N LEU A 83 -35.62 2.66 -6.94
CA LEU A 83 -35.46 4.10 -6.82
C LEU A 83 -36.77 4.81 -7.19
N GLU A 84 -37.43 4.39 -8.27
CA GLU A 84 -38.71 4.96 -8.70
C GLU A 84 -39.79 4.80 -7.62
N ILE A 85 -39.89 3.60 -7.02
CA ILE A 85 -40.80 3.33 -5.90
C ILE A 85 -40.47 4.25 -4.71
N ALA A 86 -39.19 4.39 -4.38
CA ALA A 86 -38.77 5.19 -3.24
C ALA A 86 -39.00 6.70 -3.45
N ILE A 87 -38.73 7.24 -4.64
CA ILE A 87 -38.90 8.66 -4.97
C ILE A 87 -40.37 9.06 -4.91
N THR A 88 -41.29 8.16 -5.27
CA THR A 88 -42.74 8.41 -5.21
C THR A 88 -43.22 8.83 -3.81
N SER A 89 -42.45 8.50 -2.76
CA SER A 89 -42.76 8.87 -1.37
C SER A 89 -42.36 10.31 -0.98
N ILE A 90 -41.64 11.05 -1.84
CA ILE A 90 -41.09 12.38 -1.54
C ILE A 90 -41.72 13.43 -2.47
N PRO A 91 -42.16 14.59 -1.96
CA PRO A 91 -42.64 15.67 -2.81
C PRO A 91 -41.47 16.36 -3.54
N ALA A 92 -41.71 16.81 -4.77
CA ALA A 92 -40.69 17.43 -5.62
C ALA A 92 -40.43 18.91 -5.24
N VAL A 93 -39.96 19.14 -4.01
CA VAL A 93 -39.62 20.46 -3.47
C VAL A 93 -38.16 20.49 -3.02
N ALA A 94 -37.53 21.67 -3.08
CA ALA A 94 -36.10 21.83 -2.82
C ALA A 94 -35.71 21.44 -1.38
N GLU A 95 -36.61 21.61 -0.43
CA GLU A 95 -36.42 21.27 0.99
C GLU A 95 -36.21 19.77 1.22
N GLU A 96 -36.67 18.92 0.29
CA GLU A 96 -36.55 17.46 0.39
C GLU A 96 -35.33 16.89 -0.36
N TYR A 97 -34.45 17.74 -0.88
CA TYR A 97 -33.29 17.32 -1.66
C TYR A 97 -32.37 16.36 -0.89
N ASP A 98 -32.13 16.62 0.39
CA ASP A 98 -31.30 15.77 1.25
C ASP A 98 -31.92 14.37 1.40
N ARG A 99 -33.25 14.30 1.48
CA ARG A 99 -33.98 13.04 1.59
C ARG A 99 -33.92 12.26 0.28
N PHE A 100 -34.05 12.94 -0.86
CA PHE A 100 -33.82 12.35 -2.17
C PHE A 100 -32.39 11.79 -2.29
N GLN A 101 -31.37 12.54 -1.89
CA GLN A 101 -29.99 12.09 -1.92
C GLN A 101 -29.79 10.83 -1.04
N ALA A 102 -30.41 10.81 0.14
CA ALA A 102 -30.37 9.65 1.03
C ALA A 102 -31.02 8.41 0.39
N LEU A 103 -32.14 8.56 -0.31
CA LEU A 103 -32.77 7.46 -1.06
C LEU A 103 -31.84 6.92 -2.15
N VAL A 104 -31.30 7.80 -3.00
CA VAL A 104 -30.36 7.41 -4.07
C VAL A 104 -29.19 6.63 -3.50
N TRP A 105 -28.61 7.10 -2.39
CA TRP A 105 -27.49 6.44 -1.75
C TRP A 105 -27.85 5.07 -1.15
N THR A 106 -29.03 4.96 -0.56
CA THR A 106 -29.51 3.72 0.07
C THR A 106 -29.82 2.66 -0.98
N THR A 107 -30.53 3.04 -2.04
CA THR A 107 -30.82 2.17 -3.19
C THR A 107 -29.53 1.74 -3.89
N ALA A 108 -28.57 2.65 -4.06
CA ALA A 108 -27.26 2.33 -4.63
C ALA A 108 -26.48 1.32 -3.78
N LYS A 109 -26.53 1.44 -2.45
CA LYS A 109 -25.88 0.47 -1.56
C LYS A 109 -26.50 -0.93 -1.65
N ARG A 110 -27.82 -1.02 -1.86
CA ARG A 110 -28.53 -2.30 -1.99
C ARG A 110 -28.22 -3.00 -3.31
N ASN A 111 -28.21 -2.25 -4.41
CA ASN A 111 -28.18 -2.82 -5.76
C ASN A 111 -26.80 -2.77 -6.44
N ILE A 112 -25.87 -1.95 -5.94
CA ILE A 112 -24.52 -1.84 -6.47
C ILE A 112 -23.52 -2.44 -5.48
N PRO A 113 -22.94 -3.62 -5.78
CA PRO A 113 -22.02 -4.27 -4.88
C PRO A 113 -20.78 -3.39 -4.67
N ARG A 114 -20.35 -3.29 -3.41
CA ARG A 114 -19.14 -2.60 -3.01
C ARG A 114 -18.00 -3.59 -2.85
N ARG A 115 -16.89 -3.35 -3.55
CA ARG A 115 -15.69 -4.19 -3.43
C ARG A 115 -14.47 -3.33 -3.13
N ARG A 116 -13.55 -3.93 -2.39
CA ARG A 116 -12.20 -3.39 -2.18
C ARG A 116 -11.34 -3.77 -3.38
N ARG A 117 -10.41 -2.90 -3.78
CA ARG A 117 -9.34 -3.33 -4.68
C ARG A 117 -8.48 -4.34 -3.91
N LYS A 118 -8.08 -5.41 -4.60
CA LYS A 118 -7.14 -6.35 -4.02
C LYS A 118 -5.76 -5.71 -4.04
N THR A 119 -5.02 -5.89 -2.96
CA THR A 119 -3.57 -5.68 -2.96
C THR A 119 -2.99 -6.54 -4.08
N TYR A 120 -2.13 -5.96 -4.90
CA TYR A 120 -1.47 -6.67 -5.98
C TYR A 120 -0.02 -6.25 -6.05
N ILE A 121 0.84 -7.20 -6.38
CA ILE A 121 2.25 -6.95 -6.68
C ILE A 121 2.35 -6.75 -8.20
N PRO A 122 2.74 -5.57 -8.69
CA PRO A 122 2.96 -5.35 -10.12
C PRO A 122 4.05 -6.29 -10.65
N GLY A 123 3.86 -6.88 -11.83
CA GLY A 123 4.86 -7.76 -12.44
C GLY A 123 4.85 -9.21 -11.94
N LEU A 124 4.09 -9.53 -10.89
CA LEU A 124 4.00 -10.90 -10.37
C LEU A 124 3.16 -11.79 -11.31
N THR A 125 3.84 -12.65 -12.06
CA THR A 125 3.24 -13.60 -12.99
C THR A 125 2.49 -14.71 -12.23
N ALA A 126 1.68 -15.50 -12.92
CA ALA A 126 1.00 -16.65 -12.30
C ALA A 126 1.96 -17.63 -11.60
N PRO A 127 3.06 -18.11 -12.24
CA PRO A 127 4.01 -19.00 -11.56
C PRO A 127 4.72 -18.31 -10.38
N ALA A 128 5.13 -17.03 -10.54
CA ALA A 128 5.77 -16.29 -9.45
C ALA A 128 4.84 -16.09 -8.24
N LYS A 129 3.51 -16.03 -8.45
CA LYS A 129 2.53 -15.99 -7.35
C LYS A 129 2.46 -17.28 -6.55
N ASP A 130 2.68 -18.41 -7.19
CA ASP A 130 2.61 -19.70 -6.52
C ASP A 130 3.92 -19.96 -5.76
N LEU A 131 5.07 -19.62 -6.36
CA LEU A 131 6.37 -19.57 -5.66
C LEU A 131 6.35 -18.61 -4.46
N ASP A 132 5.76 -17.41 -4.59
CA ASP A 132 5.65 -16.43 -3.51
C ASP A 132 4.85 -16.99 -2.32
N LYS A 133 3.78 -17.75 -2.57
CA LYS A 133 3.01 -18.41 -1.50
C LYS A 133 3.80 -19.53 -0.84
N GLU A 134 4.50 -20.35 -1.63
CA GLU A 134 5.33 -21.45 -1.13
C GLU A 134 6.47 -20.91 -0.26
N TYR A 135 7.15 -19.87 -0.72
CA TYR A 135 8.16 -19.14 0.05
C TYR A 135 7.59 -18.57 1.36
N ILE A 136 6.46 -17.87 1.31
CA ILE A 136 5.83 -17.31 2.52
C ILE A 136 5.48 -18.42 3.51
N GLN A 137 4.99 -19.58 3.04
CA GLN A 137 4.68 -20.71 3.92
C GLN A 137 5.96 -21.26 4.57
N ALA A 138 7.00 -21.55 3.77
CA ALA A 138 8.28 -22.06 4.25
C ALA A 138 8.95 -21.07 5.24
N PHE A 139 8.91 -19.77 4.94
CA PHE A 139 9.45 -18.72 5.79
C PHE A 139 8.77 -18.63 7.17
N ASN A 140 7.46 -18.90 7.23
CA ASN A 140 6.72 -18.91 8.50
C ASN A 140 7.02 -20.16 9.34
N GLU A 141 7.41 -21.27 8.71
CA GLU A 141 7.77 -22.51 9.39
C GLU A 141 9.23 -22.47 9.88
N ASP A 142 10.18 -22.24 8.98
CA ASP A 142 11.59 -22.03 9.29
C ASP A 142 12.24 -21.05 8.27
N PRO A 143 12.48 -19.79 8.69
CA PRO A 143 13.05 -18.77 7.80
C PRO A 143 14.53 -19.01 7.45
N PHE A 144 15.23 -19.91 8.16
CA PHE A 144 16.66 -20.15 7.96
C PHE A 144 16.97 -21.53 7.35
N ALA A 145 15.95 -22.30 6.98
CA ALA A 145 16.15 -23.56 6.25
C ALA A 145 16.70 -23.29 4.84
N GLU A 146 17.57 -24.17 4.35
CA GLU A 146 18.21 -24.05 3.03
C GLU A 146 17.16 -23.99 1.90
N ASP A 147 16.12 -24.81 2.01
CA ASP A 147 15.02 -24.86 1.04
C ASP A 147 14.25 -23.51 0.98
N THR A 148 14.06 -22.85 2.13
CA THR A 148 13.42 -21.53 2.22
C THR A 148 14.28 -20.45 1.56
N LEU A 149 15.60 -20.52 1.73
CA LEU A 149 16.54 -19.59 1.10
C LEU A 149 16.54 -19.76 -0.42
N GLN A 150 16.59 -21.00 -0.90
CA GLN A 150 16.56 -21.31 -2.34
C GLN A 150 15.26 -20.84 -2.99
N LEU A 151 14.11 -21.06 -2.35
CA LEU A 151 12.81 -20.55 -2.81
C LEU A 151 12.80 -19.02 -2.92
N GLY A 152 13.50 -18.33 -2.01
CA GLY A 152 13.66 -16.88 -2.05
C GLY A 152 14.55 -16.38 -3.19
N GLU A 153 15.56 -17.16 -3.61
CA GLU A 153 16.42 -16.83 -4.75
C GLU A 153 15.75 -17.07 -6.11
N ASP A 154 14.86 -18.05 -6.18
CA ASP A 154 14.14 -18.43 -7.41
C ASP A 154 12.95 -17.49 -7.74
N LEU A 155 12.60 -16.59 -6.82
CA LEU A 155 11.51 -15.60 -6.91
C LEU A 155 11.88 -14.32 -7.69
#